data_AF-A0A366XZL8-F1
#
_entry.id   AF-A0A366XZL8-F1
#
_cell.length_a   1.000
_cell.length_b   1.000
_cell.length_c   1.000
_cell.angle_alpha   90.00
_cell.angle_beta   90.00
_cell.angle_gamma   90.00
#
_symmetry.space_group_name_H-M   'P 1'
#
loop_
_entity.id
_entity.type
_entity.pdbx_description
1 polymer ?
#
loop_
_entity_poly.entity_id
_entity_poly.type
_entity_poly.pdbx_seq_one_letter_code
_entity_poly.pdbx_strand_id
1 'polypeptide(L)' 'MHQQFSVAFFEESLRLHIERNKDILSKLEAINGYYRSIVSTLISDNLTKNSEIVKRIRNLEEAYHNIKNSSGN' A
#
# COMPACT_ATOMS: atom_id res chain seq x y z
N MET A 1 14.67 -5.71 7.50
CA MET A 1 14.07 -4.36 7.61
C MET A 1 13.96 -3.79 6.21
N HIS A 2 12.75 -3.56 5.70
CA HIS A 2 12.57 -2.88 4.42
C HIS A 2 12.73 -1.37 4.59
N GLN A 3 13.29 -0.71 3.59
CA GLN A 3 13.34 0.74 3.55
C GLN A 3 11.91 1.30 3.57
N GLN A 4 11.64 2.28 4.44
CA GLN A 4 10.32 2.91 4.55
C GLN A 4 9.83 3.41 3.18
N PHE A 5 8.55 3.19 2.89
CA PHE A 5 7.89 3.57 1.65
C PHE A 5 8.51 2.99 0.36
N SER A 6 9.32 1.93 0.48
CA SER A 6 9.69 1.09 -0.67
C SER A 6 8.52 0.20 -1.10
N VAL A 7 8.60 -0.36 -2.31
CA VAL A 7 7.62 -1.34 -2.81
C VAL A 7 7.47 -2.50 -1.82
N ALA A 8 8.59 -3.11 -1.40
CA ALA A 8 8.59 -4.23 -0.47
C ALA A 8 7.97 -3.89 0.91
N PHE A 9 8.19 -2.67 1.41
CA PHE A 9 7.54 -2.19 2.64
C PHE A 9 6.02 -2.13 2.50
N PHE A 10 5.53 -1.60 1.38
CA PHE A 10 4.09 -1.54 1.11
C PHE A 10 3.49 -2.92 0.86
N GLU A 11 4.19 -3.82 0.17
CA GLU A 11 3.75 -5.20 -0.01
C GLU A 11 3.57 -5.93 1.31
N GLU A 12 4.56 -5.86 2.21
CA GLU A 12 4.47 -6.46 3.54
C GLU A 12 3.30 -5.86 4.33
N SER A 13 3.18 -4.52 4.32
CA SER A 13 2.10 -3.83 5.01
C SER A 13 0.72 -4.20 4.47
N LEU A 14 0.59 -4.34 3.14
CA LEU A 14 -0.63 -4.80 2.48
C LEU A 14 -0.96 -6.25 2.87
N ARG A 15 0.02 -7.17 2.86
CA ARG A 15 -0.19 -8.56 3.28
C ARG A 15 -0.68 -8.63 4.72
N LEU A 16 -0.05 -7.89 5.64
CA LEU A 16 -0.47 -7.81 7.03
C LEU A 16 -1.87 -7.19 7.19
N HIS A 17 -2.20 -6.17 6.41
CA HIS A 17 -3.52 -5.55 6.44
C HIS A 17 -4.60 -6.51 5.95
N ILE A 18 -4.35 -7.24 4.85
CA ILE A 18 -5.25 -8.28 4.33
C ILE A 18 -5.43 -9.39 5.37
N GLU A 19 -4.33 -9.91 5.94
CA GLU A 19 -4.39 -11.00 6.90
C GLU A 19 -5.19 -10.63 8.15
N ARG A 20 -5.03 -9.41 8.65
CA ARG A 20 -5.78 -8.90 9.83
C ARG A 20 -7.26 -8.68 9.57
N ASN A 21 -7.66 -8.45 8.32
CA ASN A 21 -9.03 -8.14 7.96
C ASN A 21 -9.72 -9.25 7.15
N LYS A 22 -9.06 -10.40 6.96
CA LYS A 22 -9.54 -11.50 6.10
C LYS A 22 -10.91 -12.06 6.52
N ASP A 23 -11.26 -11.92 7.79
CA ASP A 23 -12.52 -12.42 8.36
C ASP A 23 -13.69 -11.44 8.14
N ILE A 24 -13.40 -10.20 7.72
CA ILE A 24 -14.38 -9.10 7.62
C ILE A 24 -14.45 -8.54 6.19
N LEU A 25 -13.31 -8.43 5.51
CA LEU A 25 -13.16 -7.80 4.20
C LEU A 25 -12.61 -8.81 3.19
N SER A 26 -13.11 -8.75 1.95
CA SER A 26 -12.44 -9.45 0.85
C SER A 26 -11.05 -8.86 0.62
N LYS A 27 -10.14 -9.66 0.05
CA LYS A 27 -8.78 -9.23 -0.32
C LYS A 27 -8.80 -7.91 -1.09
N LEU A 28 -9.71 -7.77 -2.06
CA LEU A 28 -9.80 -6.57 -2.89
C LEU A 28 -10.26 -5.35 -2.09
N GLU A 29 -11.24 -5.50 -1.21
CA GLU A 29 -11.71 -4.41 -0.33
C GLU A 29 -10.62 -3.96 0.64
N ALA A 30 -9.92 -4.90 1.26
CA ALA A 30 -8.82 -4.61 2.17
C ALA A 30 -7.69 -3.83 1.47
N ILE A 31 -7.26 -4.28 0.28
CA ILE A 31 -6.21 -3.60 -0.49
C ILE A 31 -6.67 -2.20 -0.92
N ASN A 32 -7.90 -2.06 -1.43
CA ASN A 32 -8.44 -0.77 -1.87
C ASN A 32 -8.57 0.23 -0.71
N GLY A 33 -9.03 -0.24 0.46
CA GLY A 33 -9.14 0.56 1.67
C GLY A 33 -7.76 1.05 2.14
N TYR A 34 -6.79 0.15 2.21
CA TYR A 34 -5.41 0.50 2.55
C TYR A 34 -4.82 1.51 1.57
N TYR A 35 -4.95 1.26 0.27
CA TYR A 35 -4.43 2.13 -0.79
C TYR A 35 -4.98 3.56 -0.64
N ARG A 36 -6.31 3.70 -0.51
CA ARG A 36 -6.95 5.01 -0.36
C ARG A 36 -6.48 5.72 0.90
N SER A 37 -6.37 5.01 2.02
CA SER A 37 -5.91 5.59 3.28
C SER A 37 -4.48 6.13 3.18
N ILE A 38 -3.54 5.34 2.65
CA ILE A 38 -2.14 5.76 2.53
C ILE A 38 -1.98 6.90 1.53
N VAL A 39 -2.66 6.87 0.38
CA VAL A 39 -2.61 7.96 -0.59
C VAL A 39 -3.11 9.26 0.04
N SER A 40 -4.24 9.23 0.77
CA SER A 40 -4.74 10.40 1.50
C SER A 40 -3.70 10.92 2.50
N THR A 41 -3.06 10.05 3.28
CA THR A 41 -2.01 10.45 4.23
C THR A 41 -0.80 11.07 3.53
N LEU A 42 -0.34 10.50 2.40
CA LEU A 42 0.80 11.01 1.66
C LEU A 42 0.52 12.37 1.00
N ILE A 43 -0.71 12.60 0.53
CA ILE A 43 -1.11 13.89 -0.07
C ILE A 43 -1.32 14.97 0.99
N SER A 44 -1.82 14.60 2.17
CA SER A 44 -1.97 15.54 3.29
C SER A 44 -0.65 15.91 3.97
N ASP A 45 0.45 15.23 3.64
CA ASP A 45 1.78 15.56 4.13
C ASP A 45 2.33 16.81 3.43
N ASN A 46 2.33 17.93 4.14
CA ASN A 46 2.84 19.22 3.65
C ASN A 46 4.35 19.43 3.92
N LEU A 47 5.01 18.49 4.60
CA LEU A 47 6.43 18.61 4.97
C LEU A 47 7.35 17.92 3.95
N THR A 48 6.85 16.88 3.29
CA THR A 48 7.61 16.14 2.28
C THR A 48 7.55 16.84 0.91
N LYS A 49 8.67 16.85 0.17
CA LYS A 49 8.70 17.39 -1.21
C LYS A 49 7.74 16.60 -2.12
N ASN A 50 7.03 17.31 -3.00
CA ASN A 50 6.09 16.70 -3.95
C ASN A 50 6.71 15.56 -4.78
N SER A 51 7.97 15.69 -5.20
CA SER A 51 8.67 14.64 -5.96
C SER A 51 8.83 13.34 -5.18
N GLU A 52 9.05 13.43 -3.87
CA GLU A 52 9.17 12.28 -2.98
C GLU A 52 7.79 11.67 -2.69
N ILE A 53 6.75 12.50 -2.52
CA ILE A 53 5.36 12.03 -2.41
C ILE A 53 4.97 11.21 -3.65
N VAL A 54 5.22 11.74 -4.85
CA VAL A 54 4.95 11.04 -6.11
C VAL A 54 5.71 9.72 -6.20
N LYS A 55 6.98 9.68 -5.79
CA LYS A 55 7.78 8.45 -5.75
C LYS A 55 7.16 7.41 -4.81
N ARG A 56 6.71 7.82 -3.63
CA ARG A 56 6.07 6.92 -2.65
C ARG A 56 4.73 6.39 -3.16
N ILE A 57 3.92 7.23 -3.83
CA ILE A 57 2.67 6.79 -4.45
C ILE A 57 2.94 5.77 -5.56
N ARG A 58 3.94 6.00 -6.42
CA ARG A 58 4.33 5.01 -7.45
C ARG A 58 4.75 3.68 -6.84
N ASN A 59 5.55 3.71 -5.78
CA ASN A 59 5.94 2.49 -5.06
C ASN A 59 4.72 1.76 -4.46
N LEU A 60 3.73 2.51 -3.97
CA LEU A 60 2.48 1.95 -3.45
C LEU A 60 1.62 1.36 -4.57
N GLU A 61 1.54 2.01 -5.74
CA GLU A 61 0.84 1.48 -6.92
C GLU A 61 1.46 0.17 -7.40
N GLU A 62 2.78 0.08 -7.46
CA GLU A 62 3.49 -1.14 -7.83
C GLU A 62 3.19 -2.27 -6.84
N ALA A 63 3.29 -2.00 -5.53
CA ALA A 63 2.95 -2.96 -4.49
C ALA A 63 1.48 -3.40 -4.56
N TYR A 64 0.56 -2.47 -4.81
CA TYR A 64 -0.86 -2.75 -5.01
C TYR A 64 -1.07 -3.74 -6.15
N HIS A 65 -0.45 -3.49 -7.31
CA HIS A 65 -0.57 -4.36 -8.48
C HIS A 65 0.06 -5.73 -8.22
N ASN A 66 1.24 -5.79 -7.59
CA ASN A 66 1.90 -7.04 -7.24
C ASN A 66 1.02 -7.90 -6.33
N ILE A 67 0.46 -7.32 -5.27
CA ILE A 67 -0.39 -8.06 -4.32
C ILE A 67 -1.75 -8.42 -4.95
N LYS A 68 -2.34 -7.53 -5.74
CA LYS A 68 -3.61 -7.79 -6.43
C LYS A 68 -3.47 -8.92 -7.45
N ASN A 69 -2.41 -8.90 -8.25
CA ASN A 69 -2.13 -9.87 -9.31
C ASN A 69 -1.45 -11.15 -8.79
N SER A 70 -0.92 -11.13 -7.57
CA SER A 70 -0.52 -12.34 -6.86
C SER A 70 -1.79 -13.13 -6.52
N SER A 71 -2.27 -13.90 -7.50
CA SER A 71 -3.18 -15.01 -7.28
C SER A 71 -2.49 -15.96 -6.30
N GLY A 72 -3.16 -16.26 -5.18
CA GLY A 72 -2.73 -17.36 -4.35
C GLY A 72 -2.76 -18.63 -5.21
N ASN A 73 -1.59 -19.19 -5.48
CA ASN A 73 -1.45 -20.62 -5.74
C ASN A 73 -1.36 -21.34 -4.41
#